data_AF-A0A268H856-F1
#
_entry.id   AF-A0A268H856-F1
#
_cell.length_a   1.000
_cell.length_b   1.000
_cell.length_c   1.000
_cell.angle_alpha   90.00
_cell.angle_beta   90.00
_cell.angle_gamma   90.00
#
_symmetry.space_group_name_H-M   'P 1'
#
loop_
_entity.id
_entity.type
_entity.pdbx_description
1 polymer ?
#
loop_
_entity_poly.entity_id
_entity_poly.type
_entity_poly.pdbx_seq_one_letter_code
_entity_poly.pdbx_strand_id
1 'polypeptide(L)'
;MAYFENVNKVVYEGAASTNPLAFKFYDPEERIAGKTMEEILRFGVAYWHTMTMDGSDPFGDGNMQRPWDKFSGMDLAKARVEAAFEFFEKLNVPFFCFHDVDIAPEGNSLAETYQNLDSIVSMIKEYMNTSKTKLLWNTANMFTHPRFVHGAATAVNADVYAYSAAKVKKGLEVAKDLGAENYVFWGGREGYETLLNTDMKLEQDNLGRFFHMAVNYAKEIGFTGQFLIEPKPKEPTKHQYDFDVATGLAFLQNYDLQDHFKFNIEANHATLAGHTFEHELRVARINGLLGSVDANQGDSLLGWDTDEFPTDLYTTTLAMYEILQNGGLGKGGLNFDAKVRRGSFEADDLFHAHIAGMDSFAIGLKTAQKLIEDRVLEDFITSRYSSYASGIGKQIVENQTDFHKLEEYALGLGEISNTSGRTEQLKATINQYLLNVLSK
;
A
#
# COMPACT_ATOMS: atom_id res chain seq x y z
N MET A 1 5.95 -31.97 -0.47
CA MET A 1 5.11 -32.23 -1.67
C MET A 1 4.83 -30.86 -2.27
N ALA A 2 4.91 -30.69 -3.59
CA ALA A 2 4.72 -29.37 -4.20
C ALA A 2 3.22 -29.03 -4.28
N TYR A 3 2.85 -27.79 -3.97
CA TYR A 3 1.50 -27.26 -4.12
C TYR A 3 1.26 -26.75 -5.55
N PHE A 4 2.30 -26.25 -6.24
CA PHE A 4 2.19 -25.67 -7.58
C PHE A 4 2.97 -26.48 -8.62
N GLU A 5 2.53 -27.70 -8.91
CA GLU A 5 3.30 -28.66 -9.74
C GLU A 5 3.60 -28.18 -11.18
N ASN A 6 2.72 -27.35 -11.74
CA ASN A 6 2.84 -26.85 -13.11
C ASN A 6 3.77 -25.64 -13.25
N VAL A 7 4.16 -25.01 -12.14
CA VAL A 7 4.91 -23.75 -12.15
C VAL A 7 6.32 -23.99 -11.62
N ASN A 8 7.30 -23.73 -12.46
CA ASN A 8 8.71 -23.66 -12.05
C ASN A 8 9.02 -22.27 -11.49
N LYS A 9 10.25 -22.06 -11.01
CA LYS A 9 10.71 -20.72 -10.66
C LYS A 9 10.57 -19.78 -11.85
N VAL A 10 9.84 -18.69 -11.67
CA VAL A 10 9.65 -17.61 -12.63
C VAL A 10 10.97 -16.86 -12.77
N VAL A 11 11.41 -16.68 -14.02
CA VAL A 11 12.66 -16.00 -14.37
C VAL A 11 12.41 -14.90 -15.39
N TYR A 12 13.36 -13.97 -15.49
CA TYR A 12 13.35 -12.98 -16.56
C TYR A 12 13.77 -13.61 -17.90
N GLU A 13 12.94 -13.44 -18.92
CA GLU A 13 13.19 -13.92 -20.30
C GLU A 13 13.21 -12.78 -21.34
N GLY A 14 12.93 -11.55 -20.91
CA GLY A 14 12.96 -10.36 -21.76
C GLY A 14 11.70 -10.11 -22.58
N ALA A 15 11.62 -8.90 -23.14
CA ALA A 15 10.42 -8.33 -23.73
C ALA A 15 9.82 -9.12 -24.92
N ALA A 16 10.62 -9.95 -25.58
CA ALA A 16 10.18 -10.78 -26.70
C ALA A 16 9.64 -12.16 -26.29
N SER A 17 9.72 -12.52 -24.99
CA SER A 17 9.25 -13.83 -24.52
C SER A 17 7.74 -13.96 -24.63
N THR A 18 7.30 -15.12 -25.12
CA THR A 18 5.89 -15.54 -25.17
C THR A 18 5.51 -16.51 -24.05
N ASN A 19 6.44 -16.90 -23.18
CA ASN A 19 6.20 -17.80 -22.06
C ASN A 19 5.35 -17.07 -20.99
N PRO A 20 4.10 -17.45 -20.71
CA PRO A 20 3.25 -16.71 -19.77
C PRO A 20 3.70 -16.81 -18.30
N LEU A 21 4.63 -17.71 -17.96
CA LEU A 21 5.18 -17.93 -16.62
C LEU A 21 6.65 -17.44 -16.51
N ALA A 22 6.94 -16.32 -17.15
CA ALA A 22 8.24 -15.63 -17.09
C ALA A 22 8.03 -14.12 -17.00
N PHE A 23 8.97 -13.40 -16.39
CA PHE A 23 9.00 -11.94 -16.43
C PHE A 23 9.53 -11.45 -17.78
N LYS A 24 8.90 -10.41 -18.33
CA LYS A 24 9.31 -9.78 -19.61
C LYS A 24 10.05 -8.48 -19.37
N PHE A 25 9.77 -7.82 -18.25
CA PHE A 25 10.25 -6.48 -17.96
C PHE A 25 10.86 -6.35 -16.57
N TYR A 26 10.44 -7.18 -15.62
CA TYR A 26 11.07 -7.29 -14.31
C TYR A 26 12.28 -8.23 -14.36
N ASP A 27 13.47 -7.63 -14.39
CA ASP A 27 14.73 -8.31 -14.11
C ASP A 27 15.18 -7.93 -12.68
N PRO A 28 15.07 -8.85 -11.70
CA PRO A 28 15.42 -8.56 -10.32
C PRO A 28 16.82 -7.98 -10.14
N GLU A 29 17.78 -8.38 -10.98
CA GLU A 29 19.21 -8.03 -10.88
C GLU A 29 19.58 -6.80 -11.72
N GLU A 30 18.71 -6.34 -12.63
CA GLU A 30 18.96 -5.15 -13.44
C GLU A 30 19.13 -3.93 -12.53
N ARG A 31 20.24 -3.19 -12.73
CA ARG A 31 20.54 -2.01 -11.93
C ARG A 31 19.99 -0.73 -12.56
N ILE A 32 19.19 0.00 -11.80
CA ILE A 32 18.63 1.31 -12.13
C ILE A 32 19.12 2.31 -11.09
N ALA A 33 19.78 3.39 -11.53
CA ALA A 33 20.39 4.39 -10.65
C ALA A 33 21.27 3.80 -9.51
N GLY A 34 21.96 2.69 -9.79
CA GLY A 34 22.89 2.04 -8.86
C GLY A 34 22.28 0.97 -7.94
N LYS A 35 20.96 0.84 -7.85
CA LYS A 35 20.26 -0.22 -7.09
C LYS A 35 19.62 -1.24 -8.04
N THR A 36 19.50 -2.48 -7.62
CA THR A 36 18.77 -3.51 -8.37
C THR A 36 17.26 -3.21 -8.37
N MET A 37 16.51 -3.74 -9.34
CA MET A 37 15.05 -3.58 -9.34
C MET A 37 14.41 -4.18 -8.08
N GLU A 38 14.91 -5.33 -7.60
CA GLU A 38 14.42 -5.94 -6.35
C GLU A 38 14.57 -4.98 -5.16
N GLU A 39 15.70 -4.29 -5.03
CA GLU A 39 15.95 -3.31 -3.98
C GLU A 39 15.07 -2.06 -4.06
N ILE A 40 14.64 -1.66 -5.27
CA ILE A 40 13.80 -0.47 -5.49
C ILE A 40 12.32 -0.81 -5.29
N LEU A 41 11.85 -1.88 -5.94
CA LEU A 41 10.44 -2.25 -6.01
C LEU A 41 9.98 -2.97 -4.74
N ARG A 42 10.85 -3.79 -4.13
CA ARG A 42 10.60 -4.45 -2.84
C ARG A 42 9.22 -5.12 -2.81
N PHE A 43 8.92 -5.89 -3.85
CA PHE A 43 7.60 -6.49 -4.02
C PHE A 43 7.23 -7.38 -2.83
N GLY A 44 5.98 -7.26 -2.40
CA GLY A 44 5.35 -8.07 -1.35
C GLY A 44 4.14 -8.82 -1.87
N VAL A 45 3.84 -9.99 -1.28
CA VAL A 45 2.60 -10.73 -1.54
C VAL A 45 1.64 -10.57 -0.36
N ALA A 46 0.41 -10.17 -0.64
CA ALA A 46 -0.69 -10.16 0.31
C ALA A 46 -1.17 -11.59 0.59
N TYR A 47 -1.01 -12.05 1.84
CA TYR A 47 -1.40 -13.40 2.24
C TYR A 47 -2.91 -13.60 2.15
N TRP A 48 -3.72 -12.59 2.52
CA TRP A 48 -5.18 -12.68 2.50
C TRP A 48 -5.71 -12.98 1.09
N HIS A 49 -5.31 -12.22 0.08
CA HIS A 49 -5.77 -12.43 -1.29
C HIS A 49 -5.18 -13.66 -1.97
N THR A 50 -3.95 -14.03 -1.65
CA THR A 50 -3.27 -15.12 -2.35
C THR A 50 -3.62 -16.48 -1.74
N MET A 51 -3.66 -16.58 -0.40
CA MET A 51 -3.78 -17.85 0.31
C MET A 51 -5.18 -18.12 0.87
N THR A 52 -5.96 -17.07 1.17
CA THR A 52 -7.22 -17.21 1.92
C THR A 52 -8.48 -16.84 1.15
N MET A 53 -8.41 -15.94 0.17
CA MET A 53 -9.54 -15.56 -0.67
C MET A 53 -10.01 -16.74 -1.52
N ASP A 54 -11.30 -17.03 -1.43
CA ASP A 54 -11.95 -18.19 -2.03
C ASP A 54 -12.75 -17.84 -3.31
N GLY A 55 -12.77 -16.58 -3.71
CA GLY A 55 -13.51 -16.08 -4.87
C GLY A 55 -14.97 -15.75 -4.60
N SER A 56 -15.42 -15.80 -3.33
CA SER A 56 -16.77 -15.36 -2.97
C SER A 56 -16.95 -13.86 -3.19
N ASP A 57 -18.17 -13.49 -3.55
CA ASP A 57 -18.59 -12.10 -3.72
C ASP A 57 -20.01 -11.93 -3.12
N PRO A 58 -20.58 -10.72 -3.07
CA PRO A 58 -21.90 -10.50 -2.47
C PRO A 58 -23.05 -11.29 -3.11
N PHE A 59 -22.84 -11.93 -4.27
CA PHE A 59 -23.86 -12.60 -5.07
C PHE A 59 -23.52 -14.07 -5.41
N GLY A 60 -22.40 -14.60 -4.94
CA GLY A 60 -22.00 -15.96 -5.29
C GLY A 60 -20.95 -16.57 -4.35
N ASP A 61 -21.03 -17.90 -4.24
CA ASP A 61 -20.09 -18.70 -3.45
C ASP A 61 -18.67 -18.66 -4.03
N GLY A 62 -17.69 -19.02 -3.19
CA GLY A 62 -16.30 -19.20 -3.58
C GLY A 62 -16.12 -20.30 -4.63
N ASN A 63 -15.19 -20.09 -5.55
CA ASN A 63 -14.89 -21.00 -6.66
C ASN A 63 -13.40 -21.22 -6.91
N MET A 64 -12.52 -20.60 -6.12
CA MET A 64 -11.07 -20.76 -6.24
C MET A 64 -10.70 -22.23 -6.02
N GLN A 65 -9.85 -22.76 -6.90
CA GLN A 65 -9.34 -24.11 -6.78
C GLN A 65 -7.96 -24.05 -6.15
N ARG A 66 -7.82 -24.44 -4.88
CA ARG A 66 -6.51 -24.47 -4.21
C ARG A 66 -6.13 -25.88 -3.74
N PRO A 67 -4.86 -26.28 -3.90
CA PRO A 67 -4.41 -27.62 -3.50
C PRO A 67 -4.53 -27.91 -1.99
N TRP A 68 -4.60 -26.87 -1.16
CA TRP A 68 -4.74 -26.96 0.29
C TRP A 68 -6.20 -27.05 0.78
N ASP A 69 -7.21 -26.88 -0.09
CA ASP A 69 -8.64 -26.84 0.31
C ASP A 69 -9.16 -28.19 0.86
N LYS A 70 -8.38 -29.26 0.76
CA LYS A 70 -8.64 -30.56 1.40
C LYS A 70 -8.43 -30.55 2.92
N PHE A 71 -7.78 -29.52 3.46
CA PHE A 71 -7.48 -29.39 4.89
C PHE A 71 -8.44 -28.40 5.57
N SER A 72 -8.49 -28.40 6.90
CA SER A 72 -9.27 -27.44 7.69
C SER A 72 -8.56 -27.06 9.00
N GLY A 73 -9.03 -25.99 9.64
CA GLY A 73 -8.51 -25.53 10.93
C GLY A 73 -6.99 -25.30 10.92
N MET A 74 -6.30 -25.81 11.94
CA MET A 74 -4.85 -25.66 12.07
C MET A 74 -4.05 -26.41 11.00
N ASP A 75 -4.59 -27.49 10.42
CA ASP A 75 -3.89 -28.20 9.34
C ASP A 75 -3.95 -27.41 8.03
N LEU A 76 -5.07 -26.73 7.77
CA LEU A 76 -5.18 -25.77 6.66
C LEU A 76 -4.21 -24.59 6.84
N ALA A 77 -4.12 -24.04 8.05
CA ALA A 77 -3.19 -22.96 8.36
C ALA A 77 -1.73 -23.36 8.06
N LYS A 78 -1.30 -24.54 8.51
CA LYS A 78 0.04 -25.08 8.21
C LYS A 78 0.24 -25.30 6.72
N ALA A 79 -0.72 -25.93 6.03
CA ALA A 79 -0.63 -26.17 4.59
C ALA A 79 -0.50 -24.87 3.78
N ARG A 80 -1.19 -23.80 4.20
CA ARG A 80 -1.04 -22.47 3.58
C ARG A 80 0.34 -21.86 3.82
N VAL A 81 0.97 -22.06 4.99
CA VAL A 81 2.37 -21.62 5.20
C VAL A 81 3.31 -22.34 4.24
N GLU A 82 3.19 -23.68 4.12
CA GLU A 82 4.02 -24.45 3.19
C GLU A 82 3.84 -23.97 1.74
N ALA A 83 2.58 -23.82 1.31
CA ALA A 83 2.25 -23.33 -0.02
C ALA A 83 2.74 -21.89 -0.25
N ALA A 84 2.64 -21.03 0.76
CA ALA A 84 3.08 -19.65 0.66
C ALA A 84 4.57 -19.52 0.42
N PHE A 85 5.40 -20.24 1.19
CA PHE A 85 6.85 -20.20 0.96
C PHE A 85 7.25 -20.84 -0.38
N GLU A 86 6.57 -21.89 -0.84
CA GLU A 86 6.76 -22.39 -2.21
C GLU A 86 6.41 -21.33 -3.26
N PHE A 87 5.28 -20.64 -3.09
CA PHE A 87 4.85 -19.55 -3.97
C PHE A 87 5.88 -18.42 -4.00
N PHE A 88 6.35 -17.99 -2.84
CA PHE A 88 7.33 -16.89 -2.72
C PHE A 88 8.66 -17.23 -3.42
N GLU A 89 9.14 -18.47 -3.25
CA GLU A 89 10.36 -18.96 -3.87
C GLU A 89 10.22 -19.06 -5.40
N LYS A 90 9.07 -19.56 -5.87
CA LYS A 90 8.79 -19.69 -7.32
C LYS A 90 8.61 -18.33 -7.98
N LEU A 91 7.88 -17.40 -7.35
CA LEU A 91 7.71 -16.03 -7.85
C LEU A 91 8.97 -15.17 -7.66
N ASN A 92 9.93 -15.63 -6.86
CA ASN A 92 11.17 -14.93 -6.52
C ASN A 92 10.94 -13.59 -5.78
N VAL A 93 9.90 -13.50 -4.95
CA VAL A 93 9.50 -12.26 -4.24
C VAL A 93 10.28 -12.06 -2.92
N PRO A 94 10.77 -10.84 -2.63
CA PRO A 94 11.54 -10.57 -1.41
C PRO A 94 10.68 -10.40 -0.14
N PHE A 95 9.38 -10.09 -0.27
CA PHE A 95 8.53 -9.82 0.88
C PHE A 95 7.14 -10.49 0.85
N PHE A 96 6.49 -10.54 2.01
CA PHE A 96 5.07 -10.84 2.17
C PHE A 96 4.46 -10.01 3.31
N CYS A 97 3.13 -9.94 3.33
CA CYS A 97 2.32 -9.24 4.32
C CYS A 97 1.17 -10.12 4.81
N PHE A 98 0.71 -9.98 6.07
CA PHE A 98 -0.43 -10.74 6.58
C PHE A 98 -1.23 -10.05 7.69
N HIS A 99 -2.52 -10.37 7.81
CA HIS A 99 -3.30 -10.20 9.03
C HIS A 99 -3.16 -11.43 9.93
N ASP A 100 -3.24 -11.22 11.24
CA ASP A 100 -3.19 -12.29 12.24
C ASP A 100 -4.17 -13.46 11.97
N VAL A 101 -5.39 -13.18 11.54
CA VAL A 101 -6.41 -14.20 11.23
C VAL A 101 -6.20 -14.91 9.89
N ASP A 102 -5.36 -14.37 9.00
CA ASP A 102 -5.08 -14.99 7.70
C ASP A 102 -4.21 -16.23 7.88
N ILE A 103 -3.26 -16.15 8.81
CA ILE A 103 -2.27 -17.19 9.06
C ILE A 103 -2.76 -18.22 10.08
N ALA A 104 -3.63 -17.85 11.02
CA ALA A 104 -4.12 -18.77 12.04
C ALA A 104 -5.62 -18.56 12.34
N PRO A 105 -6.40 -19.65 12.53
CA PRO A 105 -7.80 -19.53 12.90
C PRO A 105 -7.96 -19.01 14.33
N GLU A 106 -8.98 -18.18 14.56
CA GLU A 106 -9.41 -17.83 15.91
C GLU A 106 -9.89 -19.07 16.68
N GLY A 107 -9.61 -19.10 17.98
CA GLY A 107 -10.15 -20.11 18.90
C GLY A 107 -11.44 -19.66 19.57
N ASN A 108 -11.90 -20.43 20.56
CA ASN A 108 -13.09 -20.11 21.36
C ASN A 108 -12.84 -19.04 22.43
N SER A 109 -11.59 -18.62 22.58
CA SER A 109 -11.15 -17.56 23.49
C SER A 109 -9.92 -16.86 22.94
N LEU A 110 -9.64 -15.64 23.42
CA LEU A 110 -8.42 -14.91 23.05
C LEU A 110 -7.14 -15.71 23.36
N ALA A 111 -7.14 -16.48 24.45
CA ALA A 111 -6.01 -17.31 24.84
C ALA A 111 -5.78 -18.46 23.84
N GLU A 112 -6.85 -19.12 23.38
CA GLU A 112 -6.77 -20.16 22.36
C GLU A 112 -6.36 -19.58 20.99
N THR A 113 -6.89 -18.40 20.62
CA THR A 113 -6.44 -17.66 19.43
C THR A 113 -4.94 -17.39 19.47
N TYR A 114 -4.38 -16.98 20.62
CA TYR A 114 -2.94 -16.76 20.75
C TYR A 114 -2.13 -18.05 20.63
N GLN A 115 -2.61 -19.17 21.18
CA GLN A 115 -1.93 -20.46 21.05
C GLN A 115 -1.88 -20.93 19.59
N ASN A 116 -2.99 -20.75 18.84
CA ASN A 116 -3.03 -21.04 17.42
C ASN A 116 -2.05 -20.15 16.64
N LEU A 117 -2.08 -18.84 16.90
CA LEU A 117 -1.20 -17.87 16.25
C LEU A 117 0.27 -18.17 16.52
N ASP A 118 0.65 -18.43 17.77
CA ASP A 118 2.03 -18.74 18.16
C ASP A 118 2.58 -19.99 17.47
N SER A 119 1.73 -20.99 17.28
CA SER A 119 2.09 -22.21 16.55
C SER A 119 2.44 -21.92 15.09
N ILE A 120 1.64 -21.08 14.42
CA ILE A 120 1.88 -20.73 13.01
C ILE A 120 3.03 -19.73 12.86
N VAL A 121 3.14 -18.74 13.74
CA VAL A 121 4.25 -17.78 13.74
C VAL A 121 5.59 -18.49 13.92
N SER A 122 5.65 -19.50 14.80
CA SER A 122 6.84 -20.34 14.98
C SER A 122 7.22 -21.05 13.67
N MET A 123 6.24 -21.63 12.97
CA MET A 123 6.46 -22.28 11.68
C MET A 123 6.93 -21.27 10.61
N ILE A 124 6.28 -20.12 10.48
CA ILE A 124 6.69 -19.05 9.54
C ILE A 124 8.14 -18.64 9.80
N LYS A 125 8.54 -18.49 11.07
CA LYS A 125 9.90 -18.14 11.46
C LYS A 125 10.92 -19.19 11.00
N GLU A 126 10.60 -20.48 11.11
CA GLU A 126 11.45 -21.56 10.60
C GLU A 126 11.64 -21.47 9.09
N TYR A 127 10.57 -21.21 8.32
CA TYR A 127 10.66 -21.01 6.88
C TYR A 127 11.48 -19.75 6.52
N MET A 128 11.27 -18.63 7.22
CA MET A 128 12.03 -17.38 7.00
C MET A 128 13.54 -17.51 7.26
N ASN A 129 13.98 -18.51 8.04
CA ASN A 129 15.41 -18.77 8.25
C ASN A 129 16.10 -19.37 7.02
N THR A 130 15.34 -20.02 6.13
CA THR A 130 15.87 -20.69 4.93
C THR A 130 15.47 -19.98 3.63
N SER A 131 14.36 -19.24 3.64
CA SER A 131 13.92 -18.42 2.52
C SER A 131 14.55 -17.01 2.53
N LYS A 132 14.74 -16.44 1.34
CA LYS A 132 15.11 -15.03 1.19
C LYS A 132 13.98 -14.09 1.59
N THR A 133 12.73 -14.54 1.49
CA THR A 133 11.53 -13.72 1.69
C THR A 133 11.41 -13.30 3.16
N LYS A 134 11.13 -12.01 3.40
CA LYS A 134 11.01 -11.40 4.72
C LYS A 134 9.62 -10.79 4.93
N LEU A 135 9.29 -10.49 6.18
CA LEU A 135 8.03 -9.84 6.52
C LEU A 135 8.15 -8.33 6.28
N LEU A 136 7.41 -7.80 5.30
CA LEU A 136 7.38 -6.35 5.09
C LEU A 136 6.57 -5.68 6.20
N TRP A 137 5.39 -6.22 6.47
CA TRP A 137 4.57 -5.85 7.62
C TRP A 137 3.52 -6.90 7.93
N ASN A 138 3.07 -6.89 9.16
CA ASN A 138 1.84 -7.56 9.58
C ASN A 138 0.88 -6.56 10.19
N THR A 139 -0.38 -6.98 10.33
CA THR A 139 -1.44 -6.17 10.90
C THR A 139 -2.45 -7.07 11.64
N ALA A 140 -3.42 -6.45 12.31
CA ALA A 140 -4.49 -7.15 13.01
C ALA A 140 -5.81 -6.95 12.25
N ASN A 141 -6.48 -8.05 11.88
CA ASN A 141 -7.82 -7.97 11.33
C ASN A 141 -8.80 -7.63 12.45
N MET A 142 -9.31 -6.39 12.43
CA MET A 142 -10.28 -5.88 13.38
C MET A 142 -11.59 -5.48 12.69
N PHE A 143 -11.97 -6.21 11.64
CA PHE A 143 -13.10 -5.83 10.79
C PHE A 143 -13.98 -6.98 10.30
N THR A 144 -13.46 -8.22 10.28
CA THR A 144 -14.22 -9.40 9.81
C THR A 144 -15.13 -9.99 10.88
N HIS A 145 -14.63 -10.19 12.11
CA HIS A 145 -15.41 -10.85 13.17
C HIS A 145 -16.61 -9.99 13.62
N PRO A 146 -17.79 -10.57 13.94
CA PRO A 146 -19.00 -9.83 14.37
C PRO A 146 -18.82 -8.89 15.57
N ARG A 147 -17.73 -9.05 16.34
CA ARG A 147 -17.44 -8.19 17.49
C ARG A 147 -17.11 -6.75 17.09
N PHE A 148 -16.65 -6.57 15.85
CA PHE A 148 -16.21 -5.27 15.30
C PHE A 148 -17.31 -4.56 14.51
N VAL A 149 -18.58 -5.01 14.61
CA VAL A 149 -19.72 -4.44 13.87
C VAL A 149 -19.91 -2.93 14.10
N HIS A 150 -19.40 -2.40 15.22
CA HIS A 150 -19.48 -0.98 15.57
C HIS A 150 -18.10 -0.33 15.75
N GLY A 151 -17.07 -0.84 15.06
CA GLY A 151 -15.69 -0.35 15.17
C GLY A 151 -14.82 -1.20 16.11
N ALA A 152 -13.55 -0.82 16.22
CA ALA A 152 -12.57 -1.49 17.06
C ALA A 152 -12.04 -0.51 18.12
N ALA A 153 -11.16 0.42 17.74
CA ALA A 153 -10.77 1.54 18.59
C ALA A 153 -11.86 2.63 18.66
N THR A 154 -12.74 2.71 17.66
CA THR A 154 -13.90 3.60 17.66
C THR A 154 -15.16 2.94 18.22
N ALA A 155 -15.03 1.73 18.80
CA ALA A 155 -16.17 0.97 19.28
C ALA A 155 -16.98 1.69 20.37
N VAL A 156 -18.31 1.65 20.24
CA VAL A 156 -19.24 2.07 21.31
C VAL A 156 -19.18 1.19 22.56
N ASN A 157 -18.59 0.00 22.45
CA ASN A 157 -18.42 -0.96 23.54
C ASN A 157 -16.94 -1.02 23.98
N ALA A 158 -16.66 -0.62 25.22
CA ALA A 158 -15.32 -0.62 25.80
C ALA A 158 -14.66 -2.02 25.85
N ASP A 159 -15.43 -3.10 25.93
CA ASP A 159 -14.88 -4.47 25.88
C ASP A 159 -14.30 -4.78 24.50
N VAL A 160 -14.89 -4.24 23.43
CA VAL A 160 -14.37 -4.36 22.05
C VAL A 160 -13.10 -3.53 21.89
N TYR A 161 -13.05 -2.32 22.47
CA TYR A 161 -11.81 -1.53 22.52
C TYR A 161 -10.68 -2.32 23.21
N ALA A 162 -10.96 -2.92 24.37
CA ALA A 162 -9.98 -3.71 25.12
C ALA A 162 -9.52 -4.96 24.33
N TYR A 163 -10.43 -5.66 23.67
CA TYR A 163 -10.10 -6.81 22.82
C TYR A 163 -9.22 -6.40 21.62
N SER A 164 -9.55 -5.28 20.98
CA SER A 164 -8.79 -4.70 19.86
C SER A 164 -7.36 -4.33 20.28
N ALA A 165 -7.22 -3.71 21.45
CA ALA A 165 -5.90 -3.37 22.02
C ALA A 165 -5.08 -4.63 22.30
N ALA A 166 -5.72 -5.70 22.80
CA ALA A 166 -5.05 -6.98 23.02
C ALA A 166 -4.56 -7.61 21.70
N LYS A 167 -5.38 -7.59 20.64
CA LYS A 167 -4.96 -8.06 19.31
C LYS A 167 -3.77 -7.28 18.77
N VAL A 168 -3.80 -5.94 18.82
CA VAL A 168 -2.67 -5.10 18.35
C VAL A 168 -1.42 -5.33 19.19
N LYS A 169 -1.56 -5.46 20.51
CA LYS A 169 -0.44 -5.83 21.39
C LYS A 169 0.24 -7.12 20.90
N LYS A 170 -0.56 -8.18 20.65
CA LYS A 170 -0.03 -9.46 20.15
C LYS A 170 0.57 -9.32 18.74
N GLY A 171 -0.08 -8.56 17.86
CA GLY A 171 0.41 -8.26 16.52
C GLY A 171 1.79 -7.59 16.52
N LEU A 172 2.03 -6.64 17.43
CA LEU A 172 3.33 -5.97 17.58
C LEU A 172 4.42 -6.91 18.12
N GLU A 173 4.06 -7.84 19.02
CA GLU A 173 4.99 -8.89 19.47
C GLU A 173 5.41 -9.80 18.31
N VAL A 174 4.44 -10.23 17.49
CA VAL A 174 4.70 -11.02 16.28
C VAL A 174 5.53 -10.24 15.26
N ALA A 175 5.21 -8.96 15.05
CA ALA A 175 5.96 -8.06 14.17
C ALA A 175 7.45 -8.02 14.56
N LYS A 176 7.71 -7.84 15.85
CA LYS A 176 9.07 -7.86 16.38
C LYS A 176 9.72 -9.23 16.24
N ASP A 177 9.01 -10.32 16.52
CA ASP A 177 9.58 -11.66 16.52
C ASP A 177 9.97 -12.16 15.12
N LEU A 178 9.18 -11.78 14.10
CA LEU A 178 9.44 -12.09 12.70
C LEU A 178 10.29 -11.02 11.99
N GLY A 179 10.64 -9.93 12.68
CA GLY A 179 11.48 -8.86 12.12
C GLY A 179 10.78 -8.02 11.06
N ALA A 180 9.49 -7.73 11.23
CA ALA A 180 8.72 -6.87 10.33
C ALA A 180 9.37 -5.49 10.17
N GLU A 181 9.42 -4.98 8.94
CA GLU A 181 9.91 -3.63 8.66
C GLU A 181 8.90 -2.54 9.04
N ASN A 182 7.61 -2.87 9.02
CA ASN A 182 6.50 -1.97 9.32
C ASN A 182 5.36 -2.71 10.06
N TYR A 183 4.41 -1.94 10.60
CA TYR A 183 3.14 -2.46 11.14
C TYR A 183 2.01 -1.56 10.66
N VAL A 184 1.01 -2.15 10.00
CA VAL A 184 -0.08 -1.41 9.32
C VAL A 184 -1.34 -1.33 10.17
N PHE A 185 -2.04 -0.21 10.06
CA PHE A 185 -3.38 0.01 10.60
C PHE A 185 -4.30 0.43 9.45
N TRP A 186 -5.14 -0.50 8.99
CA TRP A 186 -6.27 -0.20 8.12
C TRP A 186 -7.57 -0.15 8.93
N GLY A 187 -8.23 1.00 8.94
CA GLY A 187 -9.40 1.30 9.75
C GLY A 187 -10.71 0.73 9.21
N GLY A 188 -10.78 -0.51 8.72
CA GLY A 188 -11.95 -1.01 7.98
C GLY A 188 -13.32 -0.90 8.69
N ARG A 189 -13.37 -0.82 10.02
CA ARG A 189 -14.59 -0.51 10.80
C ARG A 189 -14.50 0.80 11.61
N GLU A 190 -13.39 1.52 11.50
CA GLU A 190 -13.11 2.77 12.20
C GLU A 190 -13.73 3.94 11.42
N GLY A 191 -15.04 4.05 11.56
CA GLY A 191 -15.87 5.00 10.82
C GLY A 191 -17.33 4.84 11.22
N TYR A 192 -18.24 5.34 10.40
CA TYR A 192 -19.67 5.25 10.71
C TYR A 192 -20.51 4.80 9.51
N GLU A 193 -21.69 4.25 9.82
CA GLU A 193 -22.75 3.98 8.85
C GLU A 193 -23.79 5.11 8.84
N THR A 194 -24.11 5.69 10.00
CA THR A 194 -25.03 6.84 10.13
C THR A 194 -24.57 7.80 11.22
N LEU A 195 -24.62 9.10 10.96
CA LEU A 195 -24.27 10.11 11.98
C LEU A 195 -25.27 10.19 13.14
N LEU A 196 -26.48 9.63 12.97
CA LEU A 196 -27.55 9.74 13.96
C LEU A 196 -27.24 9.02 15.28
N ASN A 197 -26.30 8.06 15.27
CA ASN A 197 -25.88 7.29 16.45
C ASN A 197 -24.36 7.35 16.69
N THR A 198 -23.66 8.31 16.08
CA THR A 198 -22.19 8.43 16.14
C THR A 198 -21.80 9.68 16.91
N ASP A 199 -21.08 9.50 18.02
CA ASP A 199 -20.30 10.58 18.64
C ASP A 199 -18.91 10.62 17.98
N MET A 200 -18.85 11.30 16.84
CA MET A 200 -17.65 11.34 16.01
C MET A 200 -16.42 11.92 16.73
N LYS A 201 -16.63 12.80 17.73
CA LYS A 201 -15.52 13.37 18.50
C LYS A 201 -14.97 12.34 19.47
N LEU A 202 -15.84 11.66 20.22
CA LEU A 202 -15.44 10.61 21.15
C LEU A 202 -14.71 9.46 20.43
N GLU A 203 -15.25 9.03 19.30
CA GLU A 203 -14.67 7.95 18.49
C GLU A 203 -13.26 8.29 18.00
N GLN A 204 -13.07 9.48 17.41
CA GLN A 204 -11.74 9.93 17.00
C GLN A 204 -10.79 10.15 18.18
N ASP A 205 -11.28 10.66 19.32
CA ASP A 205 -10.46 10.81 20.52
C ASP A 205 -9.98 9.44 21.02
N ASN A 206 -10.84 8.40 20.95
CA ASN A 206 -10.49 7.03 21.32
C ASN A 206 -9.50 6.41 20.33
N LEU A 207 -9.65 6.64 19.03
CA LEU A 207 -8.67 6.20 18.03
C LEU A 207 -7.30 6.84 18.30
N GLY A 208 -7.26 8.13 18.64
CA GLY A 208 -6.03 8.82 19.04
C GLY A 208 -5.38 8.19 20.28
N ARG A 209 -6.16 7.90 21.33
CA ARG A 209 -5.69 7.18 22.52
C ARG A 209 -5.13 5.81 22.16
N PHE A 210 -5.80 5.08 21.28
CA PHE A 210 -5.42 3.74 20.87
C PHE A 210 -4.06 3.73 20.16
N PHE A 211 -3.84 4.65 19.22
CA PHE A 211 -2.54 4.78 18.55
C PHE A 211 -1.42 5.22 19.50
N HIS A 212 -1.68 6.13 20.45
CA HIS A 212 -0.71 6.44 21.51
C HIS A 212 -0.35 5.20 22.34
N MET A 213 -1.33 4.36 22.69
CA MET A 213 -1.06 3.10 23.39
C MET A 213 -0.20 2.15 22.55
N ALA A 214 -0.50 1.98 21.26
CA ALA A 214 0.27 1.14 20.36
C ALA A 214 1.73 1.64 20.21
N VAL A 215 1.93 2.95 20.06
CA VAL A 215 3.27 3.57 19.99
C VAL A 215 4.04 3.35 21.29
N ASN A 216 3.39 3.57 22.43
CA ASN A 216 4.03 3.35 23.74
C ASN A 216 4.42 1.89 23.93
N TYR A 217 3.56 0.96 23.53
CA TYR A 217 3.86 -0.46 23.64
C TYR A 217 4.97 -0.91 22.68
N ALA A 218 4.99 -0.40 21.44
CA ALA A 218 6.09 -0.65 20.51
C ALA A 218 7.44 -0.18 21.09
N LYS A 219 7.48 1.00 21.73
CA LYS A 219 8.66 1.49 22.46
C LYS A 219 9.03 0.58 23.63
N GLU A 220 8.06 0.16 24.43
CA GLU A 220 8.26 -0.75 25.57
C GLU A 220 8.92 -2.07 25.15
N ILE A 221 8.44 -2.68 24.07
CA ILE A 221 9.01 -3.94 23.57
C ILE A 221 10.22 -3.73 22.66
N GLY A 222 10.60 -2.48 22.33
CA GLY A 222 11.71 -2.19 21.43
C GLY A 222 11.45 -2.60 19.97
N PHE A 223 10.20 -2.54 19.51
CA PHE A 223 9.89 -2.65 18.09
C PHE A 223 10.29 -1.35 17.38
N THR A 224 11.00 -1.47 16.26
CA THR A 224 11.56 -0.31 15.52
C THR A 224 11.00 -0.17 14.11
N GLY A 225 10.05 -1.03 13.71
CA GLY A 225 9.38 -0.91 12.42
C GLY A 225 8.54 0.36 12.34
N GLN A 226 8.30 0.84 11.12
CA GLN A 226 7.48 2.03 10.88
C GLN A 226 6.00 1.71 11.09
N PHE A 227 5.27 2.57 11.81
CA PHE A 227 3.81 2.46 11.84
C PHE A 227 3.21 3.11 10.59
N LEU A 228 2.23 2.46 9.99
CA LEU A 228 1.58 2.90 8.77
C LEU A 228 0.07 2.98 8.97
N ILE A 229 -0.54 4.11 8.62
CA ILE A 229 -2.00 4.21 8.41
C ILE A 229 -2.26 3.95 6.93
N GLU A 230 -3.31 3.20 6.63
CA GLU A 230 -3.73 2.90 5.26
C GLU A 230 -5.07 3.58 4.96
N PRO A 231 -5.05 4.75 4.29
CA PRO A 231 -6.27 5.51 4.09
C PRO A 231 -7.25 4.80 3.15
N LYS A 232 -8.54 4.89 3.46
CA LYS A 232 -9.64 4.47 2.59
C LYS A 232 -10.86 5.34 2.88
N PRO A 233 -11.64 5.76 1.87
CA PRO A 233 -12.75 6.70 2.09
C PRO A 233 -13.99 6.08 2.73
N LYS A 234 -14.25 4.80 2.43
CA LYS A 234 -15.50 4.08 2.69
C LYS A 234 -15.29 2.59 2.40
N GLU A 235 -16.35 1.80 2.57
CA GLU A 235 -16.39 0.35 2.32
C GLU A 235 -15.48 -0.45 3.26
N PRO A 236 -16.05 -1.13 4.27
CA PRO A 236 -17.47 -1.41 4.47
C PRO A 236 -18.26 -0.30 5.20
N THR A 237 -17.62 0.75 5.71
CA THR A 237 -18.31 1.88 6.35
C THR A 237 -18.93 2.81 5.30
N LYS A 238 -19.91 3.64 5.70
CA LYS A 238 -20.40 4.73 4.84
C LYS A 238 -19.33 5.83 4.70
N HIS A 239 -18.61 6.08 5.77
CA HIS A 239 -17.47 6.99 5.84
C HIS A 239 -16.46 6.42 6.83
N GLN A 240 -15.24 6.22 6.37
CA GLN A 240 -14.12 5.82 7.20
C GLN A 240 -13.33 7.09 7.60
N TYR A 241 -12.78 7.12 8.81
CA TYR A 241 -12.19 8.34 9.36
C TYR A 241 -10.86 8.72 8.70
N ASP A 242 -10.02 7.74 8.38
CA ASP A 242 -8.80 7.86 7.58
C ASP A 242 -9.14 7.92 6.09
N PHE A 243 -9.94 8.91 5.70
CA PHE A 243 -10.59 9.00 4.39
C PHE A 243 -9.61 9.03 3.19
N ASP A 244 -8.55 9.84 3.33
CA ASP A 244 -7.46 10.03 2.38
C ASP A 244 -6.21 10.50 3.15
N VAL A 245 -5.07 10.68 2.48
CA VAL A 245 -3.81 11.11 3.10
C VAL A 245 -3.96 12.47 3.78
N ALA A 246 -4.69 13.42 3.18
CA ALA A 246 -4.86 14.75 3.77
C ALA A 246 -5.67 14.71 5.07
N THR A 247 -6.72 13.89 5.11
CA THR A 247 -7.57 13.67 6.29
C THR A 247 -6.80 12.92 7.37
N GLY A 248 -6.06 11.88 6.99
CA GLY A 248 -5.17 11.15 7.89
C GLY A 248 -4.09 12.05 8.48
N LEU A 249 -3.50 12.95 7.69
CA LEU A 249 -2.52 13.93 8.15
C LEU A 249 -3.14 14.90 9.17
N ALA A 250 -4.33 15.42 8.89
CA ALA A 250 -5.04 16.30 9.82
C ALA A 250 -5.32 15.59 11.16
N PHE A 251 -5.73 14.32 11.13
CA PHE A 251 -5.89 13.51 12.33
C PHE A 251 -4.56 13.35 13.08
N LEU A 252 -3.49 12.95 12.40
CA LEU A 252 -2.16 12.75 13.01
C LEU A 252 -1.62 14.04 13.64
N GLN A 253 -1.83 15.20 13.02
CA GLN A 253 -1.47 16.50 13.57
C GLN A 253 -2.31 16.87 14.79
N ASN A 254 -3.62 16.64 14.73
CA ASN A 254 -4.53 16.95 15.82
C ASN A 254 -4.26 16.13 17.10
N TYR A 255 -3.69 14.93 16.97
CA TYR A 255 -3.38 14.04 18.10
C TYR A 255 -1.89 13.88 18.39
N ASP A 256 -1.01 14.70 17.80
CA ASP A 256 0.45 14.64 18.01
C ASP A 256 1.08 13.26 17.68
N LEU A 257 0.64 12.65 16.57
CA LEU A 257 1.08 11.33 16.10
C LEU A 257 1.90 11.37 14.80
N GLN A 258 2.03 12.53 14.16
CA GLN A 258 2.69 12.67 12.85
C GLN A 258 4.16 12.18 12.83
N ASP A 259 4.88 12.25 13.95
CA ASP A 259 6.28 11.81 14.05
C ASP A 259 6.43 10.29 14.23
N HIS A 260 5.30 9.57 14.35
CA HIS A 260 5.27 8.13 14.60
C HIS A 260 4.71 7.33 13.44
N PHE A 261 3.87 7.95 12.61
CA PHE A 261 3.16 7.29 11.53
C PHE A 261 3.61 7.81 10.16
N LYS A 262 3.48 6.95 9.16
CA LYS A 262 3.50 7.29 7.74
C LYS A 262 2.28 6.66 7.07
N PHE A 263 2.12 6.84 5.77
CA PHE A 263 1.02 6.26 5.01
C PHE A 263 1.46 5.03 4.20
N ASN A 264 0.61 3.99 4.25
CA ASN A 264 0.53 2.93 3.27
C ASN A 264 -0.53 3.35 2.25
N ILE A 265 -0.16 3.62 1.01
CA ILE A 265 -1.10 4.19 0.02
C ILE A 265 -1.50 3.11 -0.97
N GLU A 266 -2.79 2.92 -1.12
CA GLU A 266 -3.36 1.98 -2.09
C GLU A 266 -4.00 2.73 -3.26
N ALA A 267 -3.79 2.22 -4.48
CA ALA A 267 -4.32 2.84 -5.70
C ALA A 267 -5.86 2.79 -5.78
N ASN A 268 -6.48 1.66 -5.45
CA ASN A 268 -7.95 1.54 -5.49
C ASN A 268 -8.59 2.43 -4.41
N HIS A 269 -8.04 2.49 -3.20
CA HIS A 269 -8.51 3.41 -2.15
C HIS A 269 -8.41 4.89 -2.57
N ALA A 270 -7.29 5.29 -3.18
CA ALA A 270 -7.10 6.66 -3.68
C ALA A 270 -8.18 7.06 -4.70
N THR A 271 -8.44 6.19 -5.68
CA THR A 271 -9.44 6.44 -6.73
C THR A 271 -10.87 6.40 -6.19
N LEU A 272 -11.16 5.54 -5.21
CA LEU A 272 -12.46 5.49 -4.54
C LEU A 272 -12.76 6.78 -3.73
N ALA A 273 -11.71 7.50 -3.31
CA ALA A 273 -11.79 8.78 -2.61
C ALA A 273 -11.99 9.97 -3.58
N GLY A 274 -11.89 9.73 -4.88
CA GLY A 274 -11.98 10.76 -5.92
C GLY A 274 -10.63 11.37 -6.31
N HIS A 275 -9.51 10.75 -5.90
CA HIS A 275 -8.15 11.20 -6.19
C HIS A 275 -7.48 10.30 -7.21
N THR A 276 -6.43 10.76 -7.90
CA THR A 276 -5.55 9.84 -8.64
C THR A 276 -4.54 9.22 -7.69
N PHE A 277 -3.97 8.07 -8.08
CA PHE A 277 -2.98 7.39 -7.23
C PHE A 277 -1.73 8.27 -7.01
N GLU A 278 -1.23 8.91 -8.06
CA GLU A 278 -0.09 9.83 -7.96
C GLU A 278 -0.41 11.13 -7.19
N HIS A 279 -1.69 11.50 -7.05
CA HIS A 279 -2.08 12.60 -6.16
C HIS A 279 -1.76 12.24 -4.71
N GLU A 280 -2.28 11.12 -4.22
CA GLU A 280 -2.10 10.68 -2.83
C GLU A 280 -0.61 10.44 -2.51
N LEU A 281 0.13 9.80 -3.44
CA LEU A 281 1.58 9.63 -3.32
C LEU A 281 2.30 10.97 -3.19
N ARG A 282 1.92 11.97 -3.99
CA ARG A 282 2.52 13.31 -3.94
C ARG A 282 2.19 14.03 -2.64
N VAL A 283 0.94 13.97 -2.18
CA VAL A 283 0.52 14.58 -0.90
C VAL A 283 1.32 14.00 0.26
N ALA A 284 1.48 12.67 0.31
CA ALA A 284 2.28 12.04 1.36
C ALA A 284 3.77 12.39 1.25
N ARG A 285 4.33 12.39 0.03
CA ARG A 285 5.74 12.71 -0.22
C ARG A 285 6.11 14.13 0.22
N ILE A 286 5.35 15.14 -0.19
CA ILE A 286 5.69 16.54 0.13
C ILE A 286 5.59 16.84 1.64
N ASN A 287 4.85 16.02 2.39
CA ASN A 287 4.76 16.07 3.85
C ASN A 287 5.75 15.13 4.55
N GLY A 288 6.59 14.37 3.82
CA GLY A 288 7.58 13.46 4.40
C GLY A 288 7.00 12.14 4.95
N LEU A 289 5.75 11.83 4.60
CA LEU A 289 4.95 10.74 5.18
C LEU A 289 4.66 9.60 4.21
N LEU A 290 5.24 9.58 3.01
CA LEU A 290 5.17 8.41 2.13
C LEU A 290 5.96 7.26 2.75
N GLY A 291 5.26 6.20 3.16
CA GLY A 291 5.81 5.06 3.90
C GLY A 291 5.89 3.78 3.06
N SER A 292 4.75 3.29 2.58
CA SER A 292 4.64 2.07 1.79
C SER A 292 3.50 2.21 0.77
N VAL A 293 3.36 1.22 -0.11
CA VAL A 293 2.32 1.19 -1.13
C VAL A 293 1.69 -0.19 -1.23
N ASP A 294 0.38 -0.20 -1.35
CA ASP A 294 -0.38 -1.34 -1.89
C ASP A 294 -0.61 -1.14 -3.39
N ALA A 295 0.02 -2.02 -4.14
CA ALA A 295 0.14 -2.00 -5.59
C ALA A 295 -1.01 -2.78 -6.23
N ASN A 296 -2.16 -2.13 -6.32
CA ASN A 296 -3.33 -2.65 -7.03
C ASN A 296 -3.88 -1.63 -8.03
N GLN A 297 -5.09 -1.88 -8.52
CA GLN A 297 -5.82 -1.01 -9.42
C GLN A 297 -7.32 -1.18 -9.18
N GLY A 298 -8.05 -0.07 -9.19
CA GLY A 298 -9.52 -0.08 -9.22
C GLY A 298 -10.08 0.06 -10.62
N ASP A 299 -11.40 -0.13 -10.75
CA ASP A 299 -12.14 0.29 -11.94
C ASP A 299 -12.85 1.62 -11.65
N SER A 300 -12.44 2.69 -12.34
CA SER A 300 -13.01 4.04 -12.17
C SER A 300 -14.52 4.14 -12.46
N LEU A 301 -15.12 3.14 -13.11
CA LEU A 301 -16.56 3.08 -13.37
C LEU A 301 -17.32 2.33 -12.28
N LEU A 302 -16.63 1.68 -11.35
CA LEU A 302 -17.20 0.88 -10.26
C LEU A 302 -16.95 1.59 -8.93
N GLY A 303 -18.00 1.71 -8.12
CA GLY A 303 -17.98 2.46 -6.86
C GLY A 303 -17.53 1.66 -5.63
N TRP A 304 -16.72 0.62 -5.83
CA TRP A 304 -16.24 -0.30 -4.79
C TRP A 304 -14.83 -0.79 -5.12
N ASP A 305 -14.21 -1.46 -4.15
CA ASP A 305 -12.87 -2.02 -4.26
C ASP A 305 -12.82 -3.28 -5.12
N THR A 306 -12.13 -3.20 -6.26
CA THR A 306 -11.98 -4.35 -7.15
C THR A 306 -10.69 -5.12 -6.88
N ASP A 307 -9.68 -4.50 -6.27
CA ASP A 307 -8.36 -5.07 -5.94
C ASP A 307 -7.71 -5.76 -7.15
N GLU A 308 -7.71 -5.11 -8.32
CA GLU A 308 -7.10 -5.66 -9.53
C GLU A 308 -5.59 -5.59 -9.47
N PHE A 309 -4.93 -6.57 -10.10
CA PHE A 309 -3.50 -6.45 -10.35
C PHE A 309 -3.24 -5.26 -11.28
N PRO A 310 -2.21 -4.45 -11.02
CA PRO A 310 -1.94 -3.22 -11.76
C PRO A 310 -1.46 -3.54 -13.17
N THR A 311 -2.17 -3.02 -14.17
CA THR A 311 -1.83 -3.20 -15.59
C THR A 311 -1.88 -1.91 -16.41
N ASP A 312 -2.32 -0.80 -15.81
CA ASP A 312 -2.18 0.53 -16.42
C ASP A 312 -0.76 1.08 -16.28
N LEU A 313 -0.07 1.18 -17.42
CA LEU A 313 1.31 1.66 -17.49
C LEU A 313 1.45 3.16 -17.21
N TYR A 314 0.39 3.97 -17.42
CA TYR A 314 0.43 5.39 -17.06
C TYR A 314 0.46 5.55 -15.55
N THR A 315 -0.45 4.87 -14.87
CA THR A 315 -0.56 4.90 -13.40
C THR A 315 0.71 4.38 -12.74
N THR A 316 1.25 3.23 -13.15
CA THR A 316 2.52 2.70 -12.59
C THR A 316 3.71 3.63 -12.86
N THR A 317 3.79 4.28 -14.03
CA THR A 317 4.83 5.27 -14.33
C THR A 317 4.74 6.49 -13.41
N LEU A 318 3.55 7.08 -13.26
CA LEU A 318 3.37 8.27 -12.43
C LEU A 318 3.52 7.97 -10.94
N ALA A 319 3.11 6.78 -10.50
CA ALA A 319 3.34 6.31 -9.14
C ALA A 319 4.83 6.15 -8.85
N MET A 320 5.56 5.43 -9.72
CA MET A 320 7.01 5.27 -9.56
C MET A 320 7.76 6.59 -9.64
N TYR A 321 7.27 7.56 -10.42
CA TYR A 321 7.85 8.90 -10.45
C TYR A 321 7.80 9.59 -9.08
N GLU A 322 6.65 9.57 -8.38
CA GLU A 322 6.58 10.11 -7.02
C GLU A 322 7.41 9.30 -6.02
N ILE A 323 7.41 7.96 -6.13
CA ILE A 323 8.21 7.09 -5.25
C ILE A 323 9.71 7.39 -5.41
N LEU A 324 10.20 7.54 -6.63
CA LEU A 324 11.61 7.87 -6.89
C LEU A 324 11.94 9.29 -6.42
N GLN A 325 11.03 10.27 -6.62
CA GLN A 325 11.17 11.63 -6.09
C GLN A 325 11.18 11.67 -4.55
N ASN A 326 10.66 10.65 -3.86
CA ASN A 326 10.74 10.49 -2.41
C ASN A 326 12.08 9.86 -1.95
N GLY A 327 12.93 9.42 -2.89
CA GLY A 327 14.12 8.62 -2.60
C GLY A 327 13.81 7.13 -2.37
N GLY A 328 12.65 6.65 -2.81
CA GLY A 328 12.13 5.30 -2.58
C GLY A 328 11.15 5.21 -1.40
N LEU A 329 10.83 4.00 -0.97
CA LEU A 329 9.86 3.72 0.12
C LEU A 329 10.52 3.49 1.50
N GLY A 330 11.85 3.59 1.61
CA GLY A 330 12.55 3.34 2.87
C GLY A 330 12.32 1.91 3.37
N LYS A 331 11.54 1.77 4.46
CA LYS A 331 11.15 0.48 5.05
C LYS A 331 9.94 -0.17 4.37
N GLY A 332 9.17 0.59 3.60
CA GLY A 332 8.02 0.08 2.85
C GLY A 332 8.41 -0.65 1.56
N GLY A 333 7.41 -1.05 0.79
CA GLY A 333 7.56 -1.76 -0.48
C GLY A 333 6.28 -1.70 -1.30
N LEU A 334 6.25 -2.40 -2.43
CA LEU A 334 5.06 -2.58 -3.26
C LEU A 334 4.39 -3.90 -2.90
N ASN A 335 3.49 -3.90 -1.91
CA ASN A 335 2.71 -5.08 -1.59
C ASN A 335 1.57 -5.24 -2.60
N PHE A 336 1.42 -6.41 -3.21
CA PHE A 336 0.30 -6.69 -4.10
C PHE A 336 -0.95 -6.98 -3.27
N ASP A 337 -1.60 -5.94 -2.75
CA ASP A 337 -2.96 -6.01 -2.22
C ASP A 337 -3.99 -6.14 -3.37
N ALA A 338 -3.84 -7.22 -4.11
CA ALA A 338 -4.59 -7.50 -5.31
C ALA A 338 -4.99 -8.98 -5.34
N LYS A 339 -6.15 -9.26 -5.92
CA LYS A 339 -6.69 -10.61 -6.06
C LYS A 339 -6.93 -10.99 -7.51
N VAL A 340 -6.81 -12.28 -7.80
CA VAL A 340 -7.27 -12.83 -9.07
C VAL A 340 -8.76 -12.58 -9.25
N ARG A 341 -9.22 -12.43 -10.49
CA ARG A 341 -10.64 -12.25 -10.76
C ARG A 341 -11.39 -13.53 -10.41
N ARG A 342 -12.68 -13.44 -10.07
CA ARG A 342 -13.52 -14.62 -9.80
C ARG A 342 -13.53 -15.63 -10.95
N GLY A 343 -13.37 -15.17 -12.20
CA GLY A 343 -13.24 -16.03 -13.39
C GLY A 343 -11.86 -16.68 -13.57
N SER A 344 -10.85 -16.25 -12.83
CA SER A 344 -9.46 -16.73 -12.84
C SER A 344 -9.20 -17.55 -11.57
N PHE A 345 -9.78 -18.74 -11.54
CA PHE A 345 -9.89 -19.54 -10.32
C PHE A 345 -8.83 -20.63 -10.18
N GLU A 346 -8.02 -20.89 -11.20
CA GLU A 346 -7.00 -21.93 -11.17
C GLU A 346 -5.79 -21.46 -10.35
N ALA A 347 -5.00 -22.40 -9.80
CA ALA A 347 -3.85 -22.05 -8.97
C ALA A 347 -2.77 -21.28 -9.76
N ASP A 348 -2.61 -21.60 -11.05
CA ASP A 348 -1.61 -20.98 -11.94
C ASP A 348 -1.95 -19.51 -12.24
N ASP A 349 -3.23 -19.12 -12.16
CA ASP A 349 -3.68 -17.72 -12.32
C ASP A 349 -3.06 -16.79 -11.27
N LEU A 350 -2.73 -17.30 -10.08
CA LEU A 350 -2.00 -16.53 -9.07
C LEU A 350 -0.66 -16.03 -9.61
N PHE A 351 0.07 -16.89 -10.34
CA PHE A 351 1.36 -16.50 -10.93
C PHE A 351 1.17 -15.56 -12.11
N HIS A 352 0.21 -15.83 -13.00
CA HIS A 352 -0.07 -14.94 -14.12
C HIS A 352 -0.39 -13.51 -13.67
N ALA A 353 -1.22 -13.38 -12.63
CA ALA A 353 -1.62 -12.08 -12.10
C ALA A 353 -0.46 -11.32 -11.45
N HIS A 354 0.34 -12.00 -10.62
CA HIS A 354 1.52 -11.37 -10.00
C HIS A 354 2.58 -10.98 -11.02
N ILE A 355 2.85 -11.83 -12.03
CA ILE A 355 3.78 -11.50 -13.12
C ILE A 355 3.33 -10.24 -13.86
N ALA A 356 2.03 -10.13 -14.16
CA ALA A 356 1.49 -8.94 -14.82
C ALA A 356 1.69 -7.67 -13.99
N GLY A 357 1.42 -7.72 -12.68
CA GLY A 357 1.64 -6.58 -11.78
C GLY A 357 3.12 -6.20 -11.65
N MET A 358 4.00 -7.18 -11.49
CA MET A 358 5.44 -6.99 -11.35
C MET A 358 6.08 -6.40 -12.62
N ASP A 359 5.71 -6.92 -13.79
CA ASP A 359 6.17 -6.40 -15.08
C ASP A 359 5.67 -4.97 -15.33
N SER A 360 4.41 -4.67 -15.00
CA SER A 360 3.85 -3.31 -15.13
C SER A 360 4.62 -2.29 -14.27
N PHE A 361 4.87 -2.60 -13.01
CA PHE A 361 5.66 -1.72 -12.13
C PHE A 361 7.14 -1.64 -12.54
N ALA A 362 7.72 -2.69 -13.12
CA ALA A 362 9.07 -2.64 -13.68
C ALA A 362 9.18 -1.70 -14.90
N ILE A 363 8.18 -1.71 -15.80
CA ILE A 363 8.07 -0.73 -16.89
C ILE A 363 7.91 0.68 -16.32
N GLY A 364 7.03 0.85 -15.32
CA GLY A 364 6.81 2.11 -14.63
C GLY A 364 8.10 2.67 -14.01
N LEU A 365 8.89 1.83 -13.34
CA LEU A 365 10.19 2.18 -12.78
C LEU A 365 11.16 2.68 -13.85
N LYS A 366 11.35 1.91 -14.94
CA LYS A 366 12.26 2.30 -16.02
C LYS A 366 11.85 3.65 -16.63
N THR A 367 10.55 3.82 -16.89
CA THR A 367 10.01 5.04 -17.52
C THR A 367 10.16 6.24 -16.59
N ALA A 368 9.77 6.10 -15.33
CA ALA A 368 9.85 7.14 -14.32
C ALA A 368 11.30 7.58 -14.07
N GLN A 369 12.23 6.64 -13.97
CA GLN A 369 13.65 6.96 -13.82
C GLN A 369 14.14 7.81 -14.99
N LYS A 370 13.77 7.45 -16.22
CA LYS A 370 14.20 8.19 -17.41
C LYS A 370 13.62 9.61 -17.46
N LEU A 371 12.35 9.78 -17.06
CA LEU A 371 11.72 11.10 -16.93
C LEU A 371 12.47 12.00 -15.93
N ILE A 372 12.90 11.44 -14.80
CA ILE A 372 13.65 12.15 -13.74
C ILE A 372 15.06 12.51 -14.20
N GLU A 373 15.79 11.57 -14.81
CA GLU A 373 17.14 11.79 -15.31
C GLU A 373 17.20 12.91 -16.35
N ASP A 374 16.23 12.92 -17.26
CA ASP A 374 16.13 13.92 -18.32
C ASP A 374 15.43 15.21 -17.85
N ARG A 375 15.02 15.28 -16.58
CA ARG A 375 14.37 16.43 -15.92
C ARG A 375 13.14 16.96 -16.67
N VAL A 376 12.42 16.07 -17.33
CA VAL A 376 11.37 16.40 -18.31
C VAL A 376 10.26 17.25 -17.70
N LEU A 377 9.85 16.91 -16.49
CA LEU A 377 8.76 17.60 -15.79
C LEU A 377 9.30 18.73 -14.91
N GLU A 378 10.47 18.52 -14.29
CA GLU A 378 11.10 19.43 -13.35
C GLU A 378 11.53 20.73 -14.03
N ASP A 379 12.09 20.66 -15.24
CA ASP A 379 12.52 21.85 -15.97
C ASP A 379 11.32 22.65 -16.46
N PHE A 380 10.24 21.98 -16.88
CA PHE A 380 8.98 22.64 -17.21
C PHE A 380 8.39 23.36 -15.98
N ILE A 381 8.34 22.69 -14.83
CA ILE A 381 7.85 23.28 -13.57
C ILE A 381 8.74 24.46 -13.16
N THR A 382 10.07 24.31 -13.20
CA THR A 382 11.02 25.37 -12.86
C THR A 382 10.80 26.61 -13.74
N SER A 383 10.64 26.41 -15.05
CA SER A 383 10.34 27.53 -15.96
C SER A 383 8.95 28.14 -15.70
N ARG A 384 7.96 27.33 -15.35
CA ARG A 384 6.58 27.78 -15.12
C ARG A 384 6.45 28.67 -13.88
N TYR A 385 7.25 28.42 -12.84
CA TYR A 385 7.23 29.18 -11.59
C TYR A 385 8.39 30.19 -11.46
N SER A 386 9.09 30.52 -12.56
CA SER A 386 10.30 31.36 -12.54
C SER A 386 10.08 32.77 -11.98
N SER A 387 8.85 33.30 -12.04
CA SER A 387 8.51 34.62 -11.48
C SER A 387 8.71 34.70 -9.97
N TYR A 388 8.67 33.58 -9.24
CA TYR A 388 8.93 33.52 -7.81
C TYR A 388 10.42 33.47 -7.45
N ALA A 389 11.32 33.33 -8.43
CA ALA A 389 12.76 33.31 -8.20
C ALA A 389 13.40 34.72 -8.15
N SER A 390 12.66 35.77 -8.52
CA SER A 390 13.17 37.14 -8.58
C SER A 390 12.09 38.19 -8.33
N GLY A 391 12.49 39.47 -8.21
CA GLY A 391 11.55 40.60 -8.11
C GLY A 391 10.55 40.47 -6.96
N ILE A 392 9.30 40.86 -7.22
CA ILE A 392 8.21 40.78 -6.23
C ILE A 392 7.93 39.33 -5.80
N GLY A 393 8.06 38.36 -6.71
CA GLY A 393 7.80 36.95 -6.42
C GLY A 393 8.78 36.39 -5.39
N LYS A 394 10.06 36.79 -5.49
CA LYS A 394 11.07 36.46 -4.46
C LYS A 394 10.73 37.06 -3.10
N GLN A 395 10.28 38.33 -3.07
CA GLN A 395 9.87 38.97 -1.82
C GLN A 395 8.66 38.28 -1.18
N ILE A 396 7.74 37.72 -1.97
CA ILE A 396 6.61 36.93 -1.48
C ILE A 396 7.12 35.68 -0.77
N VAL A 397 7.93 34.85 -1.43
CA VAL A 397 8.37 33.56 -0.85
C VAL A 397 9.38 33.70 0.30
N GLU A 398 10.08 34.83 0.38
CA GLU A 398 10.99 35.16 1.48
C GLU A 398 10.29 35.92 2.65
N ASN A 399 8.97 36.10 2.60
CA ASN A 399 8.19 36.84 3.61
C ASN A 399 8.68 38.29 3.83
N GLN A 400 9.09 38.98 2.77
CA GLN A 400 9.62 40.36 2.81
C GLN A 400 8.61 41.42 2.35
N THR A 401 7.43 40.99 1.95
CA THR A 401 6.32 41.85 1.50
C THR A 401 5.08 41.66 2.37
N ASP A 402 4.11 42.55 2.22
CA ASP A 402 2.80 42.52 2.88
C ASP A 402 1.73 43.03 1.90
N PHE A 403 0.47 43.07 2.33
CA PHE A 403 -0.62 43.53 1.45
C PHE A 403 -0.49 44.98 1.01
N HIS A 404 0.11 45.88 1.80
CA HIS A 404 0.30 47.27 1.40
C HIS A 404 1.32 47.39 0.27
N LYS A 405 2.49 46.73 0.43
CA LYS A 405 3.53 46.71 -0.61
C LYS A 405 3.08 46.00 -1.88
N LEU A 406 2.29 44.93 -1.74
CA LEU A 406 1.72 44.20 -2.88
C LEU A 406 0.66 45.02 -3.61
N GLU A 407 -0.19 45.76 -2.89
CA GLU A 407 -1.14 46.70 -3.49
C GLU A 407 -0.40 47.80 -4.26
N GLU A 408 0.62 48.43 -3.66
CA GLU A 408 1.44 49.45 -4.32
C GLU A 408 2.10 48.91 -5.60
N TYR A 409 2.70 47.71 -5.53
CA TYR A 409 3.25 47.03 -6.69
C TYR A 409 2.19 46.77 -7.76
N ALA A 410 1.01 46.27 -7.36
CA ALA A 410 -0.08 45.92 -8.27
C ALA A 410 -0.71 47.15 -8.95
N LEU A 411 -0.80 48.29 -8.26
CA LEU A 411 -1.28 49.56 -8.83
C LEU A 411 -0.36 50.09 -9.93
N GLY A 412 0.92 49.69 -9.92
CA GLY A 412 1.90 50.02 -10.96
C GLY A 412 1.93 49.03 -12.14
N LEU A 413 1.20 47.92 -12.07
CA LEU A 413 1.19 46.92 -13.15
C LEU A 413 0.37 47.39 -14.36
N GLY A 414 0.86 47.06 -15.55
CA GLY A 414 0.08 47.09 -16.78
C GLY A 414 -0.76 45.82 -16.97
N GLU A 415 -0.97 45.41 -18.22
CA GLU A 415 -1.65 44.15 -18.54
C GLU A 415 -0.82 42.94 -18.06
N ILE A 416 -1.44 42.03 -17.30
CA ILE A 416 -0.81 40.82 -16.80
C ILE A 416 -0.89 39.73 -17.87
N SER A 417 0.27 39.21 -18.30
CA SER A 417 0.36 38.13 -19.28
C SER A 417 0.68 36.79 -18.63
N ASN A 418 -0.15 35.78 -18.89
CA ASN A 418 0.08 34.40 -18.48
C ASN A 418 0.70 33.57 -19.61
N THR A 419 1.33 32.45 -19.26
CA THR A 419 1.87 31.47 -20.21
C THR A 419 1.03 30.18 -20.21
N SER A 420 1.04 29.46 -21.35
CA SER A 420 0.30 28.20 -21.51
C SER A 420 0.81 27.10 -20.57
N GLY A 421 -0.11 26.28 -20.04
CA GLY A 421 0.22 25.12 -19.20
C GLY A 421 0.73 23.89 -19.95
N ARG A 422 0.64 23.84 -21.29
CA ARG A 422 1.18 22.76 -22.16
C ARG A 422 0.75 21.33 -21.78
N THR A 423 -0.43 21.14 -21.20
CA THR A 423 -0.92 19.85 -20.69
C THR A 423 -0.85 18.72 -21.73
N GLU A 424 -1.35 18.95 -22.94
CA GLU A 424 -1.39 17.93 -24.00
C GLU A 424 0.03 17.56 -24.46
N GLN A 425 0.93 18.53 -24.51
CA GLN A 425 2.34 18.30 -24.84
C GLN A 425 3.03 17.46 -23.76
N LEU A 426 2.79 17.74 -22.48
CA LEU A 426 3.37 16.96 -21.38
C LEU A 426 2.86 15.52 -21.40
N LYS A 427 1.56 15.31 -21.61
CA LYS A 427 0.98 13.97 -21.75
C LYS A 427 1.54 13.22 -22.97
N ALA A 428 1.66 13.89 -24.11
CA ALA A 428 2.28 13.30 -25.30
C ALA A 428 3.77 12.97 -25.06
N THR A 429 4.47 13.73 -24.22
CA THR A 429 5.86 13.46 -23.85
C THR A 429 5.94 12.18 -23.01
N ILE A 430 5.04 11.98 -22.04
CA ILE A 430 4.97 10.72 -21.28
C ILE A 430 4.78 9.51 -22.21
N ASN A 431 3.91 9.61 -23.23
CA ASN A 431 3.74 8.55 -24.24
C ASN A 431 5.06 8.21 -24.93
N GLN A 432 5.85 9.22 -25.30
CA GLN A 432 7.14 8.99 -25.96
C GLN A 432 8.11 8.25 -25.04
N TYR A 433 8.19 8.63 -23.76
CA TYR A 433 9.07 7.95 -22.81
C TYR A 433 8.62 6.50 -22.59
N LEU A 434 7.33 6.27 -22.43
CA LEU A 434 6.75 4.93 -22.25
C LEU A 434 7.08 3.99 -23.42
N LEU A 435 6.92 4.48 -24.66
CA LEU A 435 7.18 3.69 -25.86
C LEU A 435 8.68 3.48 -26.13
N ASN A 436 9.51 4.48 -25.81
CA ASN A 436 10.93 4.45 -26.11
C ASN A 436 11.78 3.76 -25.04
N VAL A 437 11.31 3.65 -23.79
CA VAL A 437 12.08 3.00 -22.71
C VAL A 437 12.37 1.52 -23.00
N LEU A 438 11.49 0.89 -23.79
CA LEU A 438 11.59 -0.50 -24.22
C LEU A 438 12.35 -0.67 -25.54
N SER A 439 12.66 0.43 -26.23
CA SER A 439 13.39 0.44 -27.50
C SER A 439 14.90 0.51 -27.22
N LYS A 440 15.52 -0.64 -26.93
CA LYS A 440 16.99 -0.81 -26.92
C LYS A 440 17.41 -2.00 -27.76
#